data_AF-A0A4Y2QK93-F1
#
_entry.id   AF-A0A4Y2QK93-F1
#
_cell.length_a   1.000
_cell.length_b   1.000
_cell.length_c   1.000
_cell.angle_alpha   90.00
_cell.angle_beta   90.00
_cell.angle_gamma   90.00
#
_symmetry.space_group_name_H-M   'P 1'
#
loop_
_entity.id
_entity.type
_entity.pdbx_description
1 polymer ?
#
loop_
_entity_poly.entity_id
_entity_poly.type
_entity_poly.pdbx_seq_one_letter_code
_entity_poly.pdbx_strand_id
1 'polypeptide(L)'
;MPPFHVGVGFVVLIMCMLIFSQIPPNYKVLFLQGGGTGQFAAVPLNLCSSSDDVADYIVTGSWSSTSVQEAEKYCKVNREFYQKLQSILV
;
A
#
# COMPACT_ATOMS: atom_id res chain seq x y z
N MET A 1 15.74 14.59 -21.68
CA MET A 1 15.89 13.79 -20.44
C MET A 1 16.76 12.60 -20.78
N PRO A 2 17.97 12.47 -20.22
CA PRO A 2 18.82 11.33 -20.54
C PRO A 2 18.29 10.06 -19.84
N PRO A 3 18.48 8.87 -20.43
CA PRO A 3 18.02 7.62 -19.85
C PRO A 3 18.82 7.31 -18.59
N PHE A 4 18.12 6.98 -17.50
CA PHE A 4 18.73 6.42 -16.30
C PHE A 4 19.39 5.08 -16.66
N HIS A 5 20.72 5.05 -16.69
CA HIS A 5 21.49 3.80 -16.73
C HIS A 5 21.34 3.13 -15.35
N VAL A 6 20.35 2.24 -15.21
CA VAL A 6 20.26 1.33 -14.07
C VAL A 6 21.45 0.37 -14.16
N GLY A 7 22.54 0.73 -13.48
CA GLY A 7 23.77 -0.07 -13.47
C GLY A 7 23.50 -1.49 -12.99
N VAL A 8 24.35 -2.44 -13.40
CA VAL A 8 24.26 -3.88 -13.10
C VAL A 8 24.01 -4.16 -11.60
N GLY A 9 24.51 -3.30 -10.71
CA GLY A 9 24.26 -3.39 -9.25
C GLY A 9 22.80 -3.18 -8.83
N PHE A 10 22.04 -2.33 -9.52
CA PHE A 10 20.61 -2.12 -9.22
C PHE A 10 19.77 -3.34 -9.60
N VAL A 11 20.09 -3.99 -10.72
CA VAL A 11 19.41 -5.21 -11.17
C VAL A 11 19.70 -6.39 -10.24
N VAL A 12 20.94 -6.52 -9.76
CA VAL A 12 21.33 -7.56 -8.78
C VAL A 12 20.60 -7.37 -7.45
N LEU A 13 20.44 -6.13 -6.98
CA LEU A 13 19.71 -5.85 -5.74
C LEU A 13 18.22 -6.24 -5.85
N ILE A 14 17.60 -5.92 -6.98
CA ILE A 14 16.20 -6.30 -7.25
C ILE A 14 16.06 -7.82 -7.27
N MET A 15 16.97 -8.52 -7.95
CA MET A 15 16.97 -9.99 -7.98
C MET A 15 17.10 -10.60 -6.58
N CYS A 16 18.01 -10.09 -5.75
CA CYS A 16 18.17 -10.56 -4.37
C CYS A 16 16.89 -10.37 -3.54
N MET A 17 16.20 -9.24 -3.69
CA MET A 17 14.92 -9.00 -2.99
C MET A 17 13.82 -9.97 -3.44
N LEU A 18 13.70 -10.24 -4.73
CA LEU A 18 12.70 -11.16 -5.26
C LEU A 18 12.96 -12.60 -4.80
N ILE A 19 14.23 -13.02 -4.80
CA ILE A 19 14.63 -14.37 -4.39
C ILE A 19 14.43 -14.56 -2.88
N PHE A 20 14.82 -13.58 -2.06
CA PHE A 20 14.68 -13.65 -0.62
C PHE A 20 13.21 -13.72 -0.18
N SER A 21 12.34 -12.91 -0.79
CA SER A 21 10.92 -12.82 -0.43
C SER A 21 10.03 -13.86 -1.12
N GLN A 22 10.60 -14.75 -1.95
CA GLN A 22 9.90 -15.83 -2.67
C GLN A 22 8.59 -15.38 -3.32
N ILE A 23 8.63 -14.24 -4.01
CA ILE A 23 7.42 -13.61 -4.55
C ILE A 23 6.85 -14.47 -5.68
N PRO A 24 5.58 -14.91 -5.62
CA PRO A 24 4.97 -15.69 -6.68
C PRO A 24 4.84 -14.90 -7.99
N PRO A 25 4.85 -15.59 -9.16
CA PRO A 25 4.90 -14.92 -10.47
C PRO A 25 3.62 -14.13 -10.83
N ASN A 26 2.53 -14.29 -10.08
CA ASN A 26 1.29 -13.53 -10.27
C ASN A 26 1.33 -12.13 -9.60
N TYR A 27 2.38 -11.80 -8.85
CA TYR A 27 2.57 -10.47 -8.28
C TYR A 27 3.50 -9.62 -9.14
N LYS A 28 3.21 -8.33 -9.23
CA LYS A 28 4.06 -7.35 -9.90
C LYS A 28 4.81 -6.52 -8.87
N VAL A 29 6.13 -6.40 -9.04
CA VAL A 29 6.96 -5.53 -8.21
C VAL A 29 7.20 -4.23 -8.96
N LEU A 30 6.76 -3.12 -8.36
CA LEU A 30 6.81 -1.78 -8.92
C LEU A 30 7.72 -0.89 -8.08
N PHE A 31 8.57 -0.10 -8.73
CA PHE A 31 9.38 0.93 -8.10
C PHE A 31 8.74 2.29 -8.37
N LEU A 32 8.10 2.86 -7.35
CA LEU A 32 7.31 4.08 -7.47
C LEU A 32 7.92 5.21 -6.63
N GLN A 33 7.82 6.43 -7.15
CA GLN A 33 8.15 7.65 -6.41
C GLN A 33 6.96 8.05 -5.50
N GLY A 34 7.19 8.95 -4.54
CA GLY A 34 6.15 9.48 -3.66
C GLY A 34 6.18 8.91 -2.24
N GLY A 35 7.08 7.97 -1.96
CA GLY A 35 7.29 7.41 -0.62
C GLY A 35 6.05 6.68 -0.07
N GLY A 36 6.08 6.36 1.23
CA GLY A 36 4.96 5.65 1.88
C GLY A 36 3.65 6.43 1.87
N THR A 37 3.71 7.75 2.09
CA THR A 37 2.53 8.61 2.13
C THR A 37 1.84 8.73 0.77
N GLY A 38 2.60 8.76 -0.34
CA GLY A 38 2.02 8.75 -1.69
C GLY A 38 1.22 7.48 -1.96
N GLN A 39 1.60 6.36 -1.34
CA GLN A 39 0.85 5.11 -1.49
C GLN A 39 -0.49 5.12 -0.74
N PHE A 40 -0.68 5.98 0.26
CA PHE A 40 -1.98 6.11 0.95
C PHE A 40 -3.09 6.58 0.01
N ALA A 41 -2.76 7.41 -0.98
CA ALA A 41 -3.68 7.78 -2.05
C ALA A 41 -3.67 6.76 -3.20
N ALA A 42 -2.50 6.19 -3.54
CA ALA A 42 -2.38 5.27 -4.66
C ALA A 42 -3.17 3.96 -4.43
N VAL A 43 -3.22 3.43 -3.21
CA VAL A 43 -3.96 2.21 -2.88
C VAL A 43 -5.47 2.35 -3.19
N PRO A 44 -6.21 3.32 -2.62
CA PRO A 44 -7.63 3.49 -2.92
C PRO A 44 -7.88 3.88 -4.38
N LEU A 45 -7.01 4.68 -5.01
CA LEU A 45 -7.14 5.01 -6.44
C LEU A 45 -7.01 3.81 -7.39
N ASN A 46 -6.29 2.77 -6.98
CA ASN A 46 -6.13 1.56 -7.81
C ASN A 46 -7.14 0.46 -7.46
N LEU A 47 -7.61 0.40 -6.22
CA LEU A 47 -8.48 -0.69 -5.75
C LEU A 47 -9.96 -0.31 -5.69
N CYS A 48 -10.29 0.95 -5.45
CA CYS A 48 -11.66 1.44 -5.47
C CYS A 48 -11.96 1.98 -6.87
N SER A 49 -12.87 1.32 -7.57
CA SER A 49 -13.29 1.71 -8.92
C SER A 49 -14.30 2.85 -8.90
N SER A 50 -15.04 2.98 -7.81
CA SER A 50 -16.03 4.02 -7.58
C SER A 50 -15.90 4.66 -6.20
N SER A 51 -16.39 5.88 -6.05
CA SER A 51 -16.46 6.57 -4.75
C SER A 51 -17.41 5.89 -3.76
N ASP A 52 -18.32 5.04 -4.25
CA ASP A 52 -19.27 4.29 -3.45
C ASP A 52 -18.68 2.96 -2.92
N ASP A 53 -17.51 2.55 -3.43
CA ASP A 53 -16.83 1.34 -2.96
C ASP A 53 -16.40 1.53 -1.49
N VAL A 54 -16.60 0.48 -0.70
CA VAL A 54 -16.29 0.48 0.73
C VAL A 54 -14.96 -0.21 0.97
N ALA A 55 -14.05 0.47 1.66
CA ALA A 55 -12.77 -0.09 2.09
C ALA A 55 -12.66 -0.11 3.62
N ASP A 56 -12.33 -1.27 4.18
CA ASP A 56 -12.11 -1.44 5.61
C ASP A 56 -10.65 -1.12 5.97
N TYR A 57 -10.47 -0.23 6.93
CA TYR A 57 -9.16 0.16 7.43
C TYR A 57 -9.05 -0.15 8.92
N ILE A 58 -7.97 -0.84 9.29
CA ILE A 58 -7.63 -1.14 10.68
C ILE A 58 -6.75 -0.03 11.23
N VAL A 59 -7.24 0.71 12.21
CA VAL A 59 -6.53 1.84 12.81
C VAL A 59 -5.86 1.43 14.12
N THR A 60 -4.52 1.37 14.10
CA THR A 60 -3.66 0.99 15.23
C THR A 60 -2.73 2.11 15.71
N GLY A 61 -2.53 3.16 14.90
CA GLY A 61 -1.68 4.29 15.25
C GLY A 61 -1.74 5.44 14.25
N SER A 62 -0.81 6.38 14.36
CA SER A 62 -0.81 7.63 13.58
C SER A 62 -0.73 7.38 12.07
N TRP A 63 0.08 6.42 11.61
CA TRP A 63 0.23 6.12 10.18
C TRP A 63 -1.06 5.58 9.55
N SER A 64 -1.74 4.66 10.23
CA SER A 64 -3.04 4.14 9.79
C SER A 64 -4.12 5.22 9.80
N SER A 65 -4.09 6.13 10.79
CA SER A 65 -5.04 7.25 10.85
C SER A 65 -4.84 8.21 9.68
N THR A 66 -3.59 8.53 9.32
CA THR A 66 -3.29 9.38 8.17
C THR A 66 -3.67 8.68 6.86
N SER A 67 -3.43 7.37 6.75
CA SER A 67 -3.84 6.60 5.56
C SER A 67 -5.35 6.60 5.35
N VAL A 68 -6.13 6.51 6.42
CA VAL A 68 -7.61 6.59 6.37
C VAL A 68 -8.07 7.97 5.89
N GLN A 69 -7.51 9.04 6.44
CA GLN A 69 -7.85 10.41 6.03
C GLN A 69 -7.57 10.66 4.55
N GLU A 70 -6.52 10.03 4.01
CA GLU A 70 -6.22 10.13 2.59
C GLU A 70 -7.19 9.30 1.74
N ALA A 71 -7.54 8.09 2.19
CA ALA A 71 -8.43 7.20 1.48
C ALA A 71 -9.89 7.70 1.38
N GLU A 72 -10.36 8.41 2.40
CA GLU A 72 -11.70 9.03 2.44
C GLU A 72 -11.95 10.04 1.31
N LYS A 73 -10.90 10.54 0.66
CA LYS A 73 -11.02 11.41 -0.52
C LYS A 73 -11.46 10.67 -1.78
N TYR A 74 -11.29 9.36 -1.81
CA TYR A 74 -11.42 8.55 -3.03
C TYR A 74 -12.49 7.46 -2.91
N CYS A 75 -12.77 6.97 -1.70
CA CYS A 75 -13.77 5.93 -1.46
C CYS A 75 -14.41 6.05 -0.07
N LYS A 76 -15.46 5.27 0.17
CA LYS A 76 -16.09 5.20 1.49
C LYS A 76 -15.24 4.32 2.41
N VAL A 77 -14.80 4.88 3.53
CA VAL A 77 -13.93 4.14 4.47
C VAL A 77 -14.73 3.71 5.70
N ASN A 78 -14.65 2.43 6.05
CA ASN A 78 -15.05 1.95 7.36
C ASN A 78 -13.80 1.81 8.26
N ARG A 79 -13.88 2.35 9.47
CA ARG A 79 -12.75 2.45 10.41
C ARG A 79 -12.95 1.45 11.54
N GLU A 80 -12.16 0.38 11.54
CA GLU A 80 -12.16 -0.59 12.63
C GLU A 80 -10.96 -0.36 13.54
N PHE A 81 -11.23 -0.05 14.82
CA PHE A 81 -10.17 0.14 15.82
C PHE A 81 -9.75 -1.21 16.41
N TYR A 82 -8.45 -1.39 16.61
CA TYR A 82 -7.88 -2.65 17.10
C TYR A 82 -8.45 -3.08 18.47
N GLN A 83 -8.75 -2.13 19.38
CA GLN A 83 -9.44 -2.43 20.64
C GLN A 83 -10.80 -3.12 20.45
N LYS A 84 -11.52 -2.79 19.38
CA LYS A 84 -12.85 -3.33 19.06
C LYS A 84 -12.79 -4.73 18.44
N LEU A 85 -11.67 -5.05 17.77
CA LEU A 85 -11.40 -6.39 17.24
C LEU A 85 -11.01 -7.38 18.35
N GLN A 86 -10.27 -6.96 19.38
CA GLN A 86 -9.93 -7.83 20.52
C GLN A 86 -11.16 -8.25 21.33
N SER A 87 -12.21 -7.43 21.40
CA SER A 87 -13.47 -7.79 22.07
C SER A 87 -14.40 -8.72 21.27
N ILE A 88 -14.13 -8.92 19.98
CA ILE A 88 -14.89 -9.85 19.11
C ILE A 88 -14.21 -11.22 19.04
N LEU A 89 -12.90 -11.29 19.34
CA LEU A 89 -12.09 -12.49 19.22
C LEU A 89 -11.89 -13.23 20.57
N VAL A 90 -12.56 -12.79 21.64
CA VAL A 90 -12.60 -13.42 22.98
C VAL A 90 -14.06 -13.68 23.34
#